data_AF-A0A6B3CCX0-F1
#
_entry.id   AF-A0A6B3CCX0-F1
#
_cell.length_a   1.000
_cell.length_b   1.000
_cell.length_c   1.000
_cell.angle_alpha   90.00
_cell.angle_beta   90.00
_cell.angle_gamma   90.00
#
_symmetry.space_group_name_H-M   'P 1'
#
loop_
_entity.id
_entity.type
_entity.pdbx_description
1 polymer ?
#
loop_
_entity_poly.entity_id
_entity_poly.type
_entity_poly.pdbx_seq_one_letter_code
_entity_poly.pdbx_strand_id
1 'polypeptide(L)' 'RFAERMIESTPIDVVAEYYPAFNDHDKTAALAHFADLPVLVLAGVRDLVTPSEHSEAVARLLPDAELVLVPDAGHLVM' A
#
# COMPACT_ATOMS: atom_id res chain seq x y z
N ARG A 1 -18.09 -1.09 6.63
CA ARG A 1 -18.21 0.38 6.40
C ARG A 1 -17.81 1.22 7.63
N PHE A 2 -16.71 0.90 8.31
CA PHE A 2 -16.23 1.73 9.44
C PHE A 2 -15.27 2.81 8.93
N ALA A 3 -14.23 2.42 8.19
CA ALA A 3 -13.26 3.33 7.58
C ALA A 3 -13.90 4.34 6.60
N GLU A 4 -14.81 3.86 5.75
CA GLU A 4 -15.54 4.69 4.78
C GLU A 4 -16.29 5.86 5.45
N ARG A 5 -16.99 5.61 6.57
CA ARG A 5 -17.70 6.67 7.33
C ARG A 5 -16.75 7.65 8.00
N MET A 6 -15.58 7.19 8.46
CA MET A 6 -14.57 8.11 9.02
C MET A 6 -14.05 9.06 7.93
N ILE A 7 -13.79 8.55 6.73
CA ILE A 7 -13.35 9.36 5.59
C ILE A 7 -14.44 10.38 5.22
N GLU A 8 -15.70 9.95 5.08
CA GLU A 8 -16.82 10.86 4.76
C GLU A 8 -17.05 11.96 5.82
N SER A 9 -16.71 11.69 7.08
CA SER A 9 -16.82 12.68 8.18
C SER A 9 -15.63 13.64 8.28
N THR A 10 -14.57 13.43 7.51
CA THR A 10 -13.39 14.30 7.52
C THR A 10 -13.64 15.54 6.66
N PRO A 11 -13.45 16.76 7.19
CA PRO A 11 -13.56 17.98 6.40
C PRO A 11 -12.66 17.96 5.15
N ILE A 12 -13.20 18.41 4.01
CA ILE A 12 -12.52 18.29 2.71
C ILE A 12 -11.20 19.09 2.64
N ASP A 13 -11.13 20.21 3.35
CA ASP A 13 -9.92 21.02 3.51
C ASP A 13 -8.81 20.23 4.21
N VAL A 14 -9.13 19.49 5.27
CA VAL A 14 -8.17 18.60 5.95
C VAL A 14 -7.68 17.50 5.02
N VAL A 15 -8.57 16.90 4.23
CA VAL A 15 -8.18 15.89 3.24
C VAL A 15 -7.25 16.51 2.18
N ALA A 16 -7.60 17.69 1.65
CA ALA A 16 -6.83 18.37 0.63
C ALA A 16 -5.43 18.79 1.12
N GLU A 17 -5.31 19.26 2.36
CA GLU A 17 -4.02 19.60 2.97
C GLU A 17 -3.13 18.37 3.22
N TYR A 18 -3.73 17.20 3.43
CA TYR A 18 -2.98 15.94 3.58
C TYR A 18 -2.51 15.35 2.25
N TYR A 19 -3.20 15.63 1.13
CA TYR A 19 -2.90 15.04 -0.18
C TYR A 19 -1.43 15.16 -0.65
N PRO A 20 -0.75 16.31 -0.48
CA PRO A 20 0.67 16.45 -0.84
C PRO A 20 1.58 15.44 -0.14
N ALA A 21 1.23 15.01 1.08
CA ALA A 21 2.03 14.05 1.83
C ALA A 21 2.16 12.70 1.11
N PHE A 22 1.19 12.30 0.27
CA PHE A 22 1.31 11.07 -0.52
C PHE A 22 2.45 11.13 -1.53
N ASN A 23 2.65 12.29 -2.18
CA ASN A 23 3.76 12.46 -3.13
C ASN A 23 5.11 12.48 -2.42
N ASP A 24 5.18 13.08 -1.23
CA ASP A 24 6.42 13.16 -0.46
C ASP A 24 6.75 11.87 0.29
N HIS A 25 5.81 10.93 0.40
CA HIS A 25 5.96 9.68 1.13
C HIS A 25 6.65 8.59 0.29
N ASP A 26 7.90 8.84 -0.09
CA ASP A 26 8.77 7.78 -0.63
C ASP A 26 9.51 7.07 0.51
N LYS A 27 9.30 5.75 0.62
CA LYS A 27 9.98 4.86 1.57
C LYS A 27 10.76 3.75 0.90
N THR A 28 10.96 3.82 -0.42
CA THR A 28 11.66 2.80 -1.19
C THR A 28 13.06 2.52 -0.64
N ALA A 29 13.82 3.55 -0.27
CA ALA A 29 15.16 3.38 0.31
C ALA A 29 15.15 2.64 1.66
N ALA A 30 14.06 2.74 2.43
CA ALA A 30 13.95 2.07 3.73
C ALA A 30 13.78 0.54 3.59
N LEU A 31 13.40 0.05 2.41
CA LEU A 31 13.23 -1.39 2.18
C LEU A 31 14.53 -2.18 2.43
N ALA A 32 15.69 -1.56 2.24
CA ALA A 32 16.99 -2.19 2.50
C ALA A 32 17.13 -2.74 3.93
N HIS A 33 16.41 -2.19 4.91
CA HIS A 33 16.41 -2.69 6.28
C HIS A 33 15.69 -4.04 6.47
N PHE A 34 14.93 -4.50 5.47
CA PHE A 34 14.22 -5.77 5.51
C PHE A 34 14.90 -6.88 4.70
N ALA A 35 16.03 -6.60 4.04
CA ALA A 35 16.68 -7.53 3.11
C ALA A 35 17.03 -8.89 3.76
N ASP A 36 17.39 -8.90 5.05
CA ASP A 36 17.77 -10.11 5.79
C ASP A 36 16.63 -10.71 6.63
N LEU A 37 15.39 -10.22 6.45
CA LEU A 37 14.22 -10.66 7.20
C LEU A 37 13.26 -11.47 6.32
N PRO A 38 12.50 -12.43 6.89
CA PRO A 38 11.37 -13.00 6.18
C PRO A 38 10.31 -11.93 5.91
N VAL A 39 10.00 -11.70 4.63
CA VAL A 39 9.03 -10.68 4.19
C VAL A 39 7.94 -11.32 3.34
N LEU A 40 6.70 -10.96 3.63
CA LEU A 40 5.53 -11.20 2.78
C LEU A 40 5.01 -9.86 2.26
N VAL A 41 4.94 -9.72 0.95
CA VAL A 41 4.25 -8.63 0.26
C VAL A 41 2.90 -9.16 -0.23
N LEU A 42 1.81 -8.57 0.25
CA LEU A 42 0.44 -9.03 -0.02
C LEU A 42 -0.37 -7.90 -0.66
N ALA A 43 -1.06 -8.17 -1.77
CA ALA A 43 -1.95 -7.21 -2.41
C ALA A 43 -3.17 -7.87 -3.06
N GLY A 44 -4.27 -7.13 -3.18
CA GLY A 44 -5.46 -7.55 -3.90
C GLY A 44 -5.37 -7.18 -5.38
N VAL A 45 -5.73 -8.09 -6.28
CA VAL A 45 -5.69 -7.84 -7.73
C VAL A 45 -6.65 -6.73 -8.18
N ARG A 46 -7.70 -6.46 -7.41
CA ARG A 46 -8.71 -5.43 -7.69
C ARG A 46 -8.53 -4.17 -6.82
N ASP A 47 -7.35 -3.96 -6.24
CA ASP A 47 -7.05 -2.76 -5.48
C ASP A 47 -6.98 -1.53 -6.39
N LEU A 48 -7.85 -0.55 -6.15
CA LEU A 48 -7.91 0.72 -6.89
C LEU A 48 -7.23 1.88 -6.15
N VAL A 49 -6.86 1.68 -4.89
CA VAL A 49 -6.20 2.67 -4.03
C VAL A 49 -4.69 2.53 -4.14
N THR A 50 -4.20 1.28 -4.08
CA THR A 50 -2.80 0.92 -4.27
C THR A 50 -2.70 -0.26 -5.25
N PRO A 51 -2.68 0.00 -6.57
CA PRO A 51 -2.59 -1.05 -7.58
C PRO A 51 -1.40 -2.00 -7.34
N SER A 52 -1.53 -3.27 -7.75
CA SER A 52 -0.57 -4.34 -7.42
C SER A 52 0.85 -4.08 -7.93
N GLU A 53 1.01 -3.23 -8.94
CA GLU A 53 2.29 -2.80 -9.49
C GLU A 53 3.21 -2.18 -8.43
N HIS A 54 2.64 -1.54 -7.40
CA HIS A 54 3.40 -1.03 -6.26
C HIS A 54 3.99 -2.16 -5.41
N SER A 55 3.18 -3.18 -5.11
CA SER A 55 3.64 -4.37 -4.38
C SER A 55 4.66 -5.17 -5.18
N GLU A 56 4.50 -5.28 -6.49
CA GLU A 56 5.50 -5.87 -7.37
C GLU A 56 6.81 -5.07 -7.36
N ALA A 57 6.74 -3.73 -7.31
CA ALA A 57 7.93 -2.89 -7.20
C ALA A 57 8.66 -3.10 -5.87
N VAL A 58 7.93 -3.26 -4.76
CA VAL A 58 8.52 -3.62 -3.46
C VAL A 58 9.19 -4.99 -3.52
N ALA A 59 8.52 -6.00 -4.06
CA ALA A 59 9.07 -7.35 -4.19
C ALA A 59 10.32 -7.40 -5.09
N ARG A 60 10.40 -6.59 -6.15
CA ARG A 60 11.62 -6.47 -6.97
C ARG A 60 12.83 -5.93 -6.20
N LEU A 61 12.61 -5.12 -5.18
CA LEU A 61 13.66 -4.55 -4.34
C LEU A 61 14.01 -5.43 -3.14
N LEU A 62 13.17 -6.42 -2.85
CA LEU A 62 13.35 -7.44 -1.81
C LEU A 62 13.23 -8.83 -2.45
N PRO A 63 14.25 -9.31 -3.17
CA PRO A 63 14.13 -10.49 -4.03
C PRO A 63 13.82 -11.79 -3.28
N ASP A 64 14.09 -11.84 -1.97
CA ASP A 64 13.77 -12.99 -1.11
C ASP A 64 12.37 -12.90 -0.47
N ALA A 65 11.63 -11.82 -0.73
CA ALA A 65 10.25 -11.67 -0.24
C ALA A 65 9.28 -12.56 -1.03
N GLU A 66 8.31 -13.13 -0.32
CA GLU A 66 7.16 -13.77 -0.96
C GLU A 66 6.19 -12.68 -1.44
N LEU A 67 5.78 -12.74 -2.71
CA LEU A 67 4.72 -11.89 -3.26
C LEU A 67 3.45 -12.72 -3.45
N VAL A 68 2.38 -12.32 -2.78
CA VAL A 68 1.05 -12.92 -2.91
C VAL A 68 0.08 -11.89 -3.47
N LEU A 69 -0.43 -12.16 -4.67
CA LEU A 69 -1.53 -11.41 -5.27
C LEU A 69 -2.82 -12.19 -5.07
N VAL A 70 -3.72 -11.67 -4.23
CA VAL A 70 -4.99 -12.32 -3.90
C VAL A 70 -6.00 -12.05 -5.03
N PRO A 71 -6.43 -13.10 -5.76
CA PRO A 71 -7.46 -12.94 -6.77
C PRO A 71 -8.74 -12.40 -6.15
N ASP A 72 -9.44 -11.55 -6.90
CA ASP A 72 -10.76 -11.01 -6.54
C ASP A 72 -10.82 -10.11 -5.29
N ALA A 73 -9.71 -9.88 -4.58
CA ALA A 73 -9.62 -8.95 -3.46
C ALA A 73 -9.30 -7.51 -3.90
N GLY A 74 -9.88 -6.52 -3.21
CA GLY A 74 -9.57 -5.09 -3.38
C GLY A 74 -8.55 -4.59 -2.34
N HIS A 75 -8.59 -3.30 -2.01
CA HIS A 75 -7.64 -2.69 -1.06
C HIS A 75 -7.64 -3.32 0.34
N LEU A 76 -8.82 -3.74 0.81
CA LEU A 76 -8.97 -4.43 2.09
C LEU A 76 -8.88 -5.94 1.84
N VAL A 77 -7.65 -6.45 1.77
CA VAL A 77 -7.34 -7.86 1.44
C VAL A 77 -7.61 -8.82 2.61
N MET A 78 -7.69 -8.31 3.84
CA MET A 78 -8.07 -9.05 5.05
C MET A 78 -9.49 -8.72 5.48
#